data_AF-A0A2C6KWB3-F1
#
_entry.id   AF-A0A2C6KWB3-F1
#
_cell.length_a   1.000
_cell.length_b   1.000
_cell.length_c   1.000
_cell.angle_alpha   90.00
_cell.angle_beta   90.00
_cell.angle_gamma   90.00
#
_symmetry.space_group_name_H-M   'P 1'
#
loop_
_entity.id
_entity.type
_entity.pdbx_description
1 polymer ?
#
loop_
_entity_poly.entity_id
_entity_poly.type
_entity_poly.pdbx_seq_one_letter_code
_entity_poly.pdbx_strand_id
1 'polypeptide(L)'
;ALYPESEAISSTEDFLSDRRASPAKDTLEELDLSFLQASSGGAGQKLEGQLQAEADALQHDLVVANRLKSQLGKMQDKDPKKASVRQKLADLRKKREERKSHLDALLSEATAANKSPKAARKLQSPEEAASLKKLTDTITRSRARLEEIFRHM
;
A
#
# COMPACT_ATOMS: atom_id res chain seq x y z
N ALA A 1 57.06 -25.44 34.11
CA ALA A 1 56.70 -24.80 32.83
C ALA A 1 56.01 -25.85 31.97
N LEU A 2 54.79 -25.56 31.52
CA LEU A 2 53.97 -26.42 30.66
C LEU A 2 54.49 -26.35 29.21
N TYR A 3 54.61 -27.50 28.56
CA TYR A 3 54.57 -27.62 27.10
C TYR A 3 53.55 -28.71 26.77
N PRO A 4 52.46 -28.41 26.05
CA PRO A 4 51.72 -29.43 25.36
C PRO A 4 52.27 -29.62 23.95
N GLU A 5 52.60 -30.88 23.74
CA GLU A 5 52.64 -31.69 22.54
C GLU A 5 52.03 -31.09 21.26
N SER A 6 52.84 -31.22 20.22
CA SER A 6 52.53 -31.23 18.81
C SER A 6 51.55 -32.35 18.43
N GLU A 7 50.48 -32.02 17.71
CA GLU A 7 49.83 -32.96 16.79
C GLU A 7 49.62 -32.33 15.40
N ALA A 8 50.34 -32.93 14.46
CA ALA A 8 49.95 -33.34 13.12
C ALA A 8 49.06 -32.41 12.28
N ILE A 9 49.73 -31.85 11.29
CA ILE A 9 49.23 -31.28 10.05
C ILE A 9 48.86 -32.43 9.09
N SER A 10 47.71 -32.36 8.44
CA SER A 10 47.41 -33.02 7.15
C SER A 10 46.66 -31.95 6.34
N SER A 11 47.28 -31.19 5.42
CA SER A 11 47.72 -31.56 4.06
C SER A 11 46.61 -32.32 3.33
N THR A 12 46.02 -31.84 2.24
CA THR A 12 46.61 -31.23 1.04
C THR A 12 45.50 -30.56 0.19
N GLU A 13 45.80 -29.37 -0.38
CA GLU A 13 45.64 -28.99 -1.81
C GLU A 13 44.22 -29.12 -2.44
N ASP A 14 43.64 -28.14 -3.14
CA ASP A 14 44.15 -27.29 -4.23
C ASP A 14 43.26 -26.03 -4.30
N PHE A 15 43.82 -24.81 -4.25
CA PHE A 15 44.21 -24.02 -5.43
C PHE A 15 43.23 -24.10 -6.60
N LEU A 16 42.53 -22.99 -6.90
CA LEU A 16 42.54 -22.41 -8.24
C LEU A 16 41.99 -20.99 -8.19
N SER A 17 42.85 -20.10 -8.67
CA SER A 17 42.66 -18.67 -8.82
C SER A 17 41.64 -18.34 -9.91
N ASP A 18 40.93 -17.25 -9.67
CA ASP A 18 40.56 -16.18 -10.61
C ASP A 18 39.81 -16.47 -11.92
N ARG A 19 38.83 -15.59 -12.15
CA ARG A 19 38.16 -15.24 -13.42
C ARG A 19 37.24 -16.29 -14.06
N ARG A 20 35.94 -16.08 -13.85
CA ARG A 20 35.02 -15.83 -14.98
C ARG A 20 33.92 -14.83 -14.60
N ALA A 21 33.90 -13.75 -15.35
CA ALA A 21 32.89 -12.70 -15.32
C ALA A 21 31.50 -13.22 -15.70
N SER A 22 30.45 -12.71 -15.05
CA SER A 22 29.24 -12.21 -15.73
C SER A 22 28.21 -11.61 -14.76
N PRO A 23 27.33 -10.73 -15.26
CA PRO A 23 26.87 -9.54 -14.56
C PRO A 23 25.42 -9.65 -14.06
N ALA A 24 25.04 -8.66 -13.25
CA ALA A 24 23.70 -8.11 -13.12
C ALA A 24 22.52 -9.10 -13.25
N LYS A 25 21.96 -9.52 -12.11
CA LYS A 25 20.53 -9.80 -11.97
C LYS A 25 20.05 -9.39 -10.57
N ASP A 26 19.46 -8.21 -10.52
CA ASP A 26 18.18 -7.95 -9.85
C ASP A 26 17.91 -8.68 -8.53
N THR A 27 18.27 -8.04 -7.42
CA THR A 27 17.48 -8.17 -6.18
C THR A 27 17.05 -6.79 -5.74
N LEU A 28 15.86 -6.45 -6.20
CA LEU A 28 15.06 -5.26 -5.93
C LEU A 28 14.49 -5.37 -4.50
N GLU A 29 15.36 -5.45 -3.49
CA GLU A 29 14.96 -5.68 -2.08
C GLU A 29 15.62 -4.73 -1.07
N GLU A 30 16.04 -3.54 -1.50
CA GLU A 30 16.34 -2.45 -0.58
C GLU A 30 15.35 -1.30 -0.81
N LEU A 31 14.07 -1.58 -0.55
CA LEU A 31 13.20 -0.52 -0.06
C LEU A 31 13.75 -0.13 1.31
N ASP A 32 14.37 1.04 1.36
CA ASP A 32 15.04 1.64 2.50
C ASP A 32 14.12 1.68 3.74
N LEU A 33 14.19 0.60 4.53
CA LEU A 33 13.45 0.41 5.79
C LEU A 33 13.96 1.33 6.91
N SER A 34 15.00 2.13 6.64
CA SER A 34 15.57 3.10 7.58
C SER A 34 14.63 4.28 7.84
N PHE A 35 13.70 4.58 6.91
CA PHE A 35 12.70 5.64 7.11
C PHE A 35 11.65 5.30 8.18
N LEU A 36 11.43 4.00 8.45
CA LEU A 36 10.43 3.53 9.42
C LEU A 36 10.99 3.34 10.84
N GLN A 37 12.24 3.72 11.10
CA GLN A 37 12.90 3.48 12.39
C GLN A 37 12.67 4.58 13.45
N ALA A 38 12.12 5.74 13.07
CA ALA A 38 11.80 6.81 14.01
C ALA A 38 10.32 6.78 14.44
N SER A 39 10.07 6.54 15.74
CA SER A 39 8.77 6.63 16.44
C SER A 39 7.93 5.34 16.53
N SER A 40 8.40 4.39 17.33
CA SER A 40 7.76 3.08 17.60
C SER A 40 6.54 3.12 18.53
N GLY A 41 5.77 4.20 18.51
CA GLY A 41 4.47 4.30 19.18
C GLY A 41 3.42 5.11 18.39
N GLY A 42 3.85 5.97 17.47
CA GLY A 42 2.95 6.83 16.68
C GLY A 42 2.77 6.42 15.22
N ALA A 43 3.68 5.63 14.64
CA ALA A 43 3.64 5.31 13.21
C ALA A 43 2.42 4.44 12.82
N GLY A 44 2.06 3.45 13.63
CA GLY A 44 0.89 2.59 13.38
C GLY A 44 -0.43 3.35 13.50
N GLN A 45 -0.60 4.14 14.57
CA GLN A 45 -1.79 5.00 14.76
C GLN A 45 -1.90 6.08 13.69
N LYS A 46 -0.76 6.64 13.23
CA LYS A 46 -0.74 7.61 12.13
C LYS A 46 -1.18 6.98 10.82
N LEU A 47 -0.71 5.77 10.51
CA LEU A 47 -1.11 5.01 9.32
C LEU A 47 -2.60 4.63 9.38
N GLU A 48 -3.08 4.14 10.52
CA GLU A 48 -4.49 3.83 10.73
C GLU A 48 -5.37 5.07 10.56
N GLY A 49 -4.98 6.21 11.14
CA GLY A 49 -5.69 7.48 10.98
C GLY A 49 -5.72 7.97 9.52
N GLN A 50 -4.62 7.80 8.77
CA GLN A 50 -4.57 8.13 7.34
C GLN A 50 -5.46 7.19 6.50
N LEU A 51 -5.44 5.89 6.77
CA LEU A 51 -6.33 4.92 6.11
C LEU A 51 -7.79 5.17 6.44
N GLN A 52 -8.11 5.51 7.70
CA GLN A 52 -9.46 5.86 8.12
C GLN A 52 -9.96 7.09 7.36
N ALA A 53 -9.16 8.16 7.30
CA ALA A 53 -9.52 9.37 6.56
C ALA A 53 -9.75 9.09 5.06
N GLU A 54 -8.94 8.23 4.45
CA GLU A 54 -9.12 7.85 3.04
C GLU A 54 -10.33 6.93 2.83
N ALA A 55 -10.61 6.02 3.77
CA ALA A 55 -11.83 5.20 3.76
C ALA A 55 -13.08 6.08 3.82
N ASP A 56 -13.10 7.06 4.72
CA ASP A 56 -14.20 8.02 4.87
C ASP A 56 -14.35 8.89 3.61
N ALA A 57 -13.25 9.36 3.04
CA ALA A 57 -13.26 10.13 1.80
C ALA A 57 -13.79 9.31 0.62
N LEU A 58 -13.36 8.05 0.45
CA LEU A 58 -13.86 7.16 -0.60
C LEU A 58 -15.35 6.84 -0.42
N GLN A 59 -15.79 6.66 0.83
CA GLN A 59 -17.19 6.40 1.13
C GLN A 59 -18.06 7.62 0.83
N HIS A 60 -17.60 8.82 1.19
CA HIS A 60 -18.23 10.07 0.80
C HIS A 60 -18.31 10.21 -0.74
N ASP A 61 -17.19 9.97 -1.44
CA ASP A 61 -17.15 10.06 -2.90
C ASP A 61 -18.10 9.05 -3.55
N LEU A 62 -18.23 7.84 -3.00
CA LEU A 62 -19.18 6.83 -3.47
C LEU A 62 -20.64 7.27 -3.29
N VAL A 63 -20.97 7.90 -2.16
CA VAL A 63 -22.32 8.47 -1.94
C VAL A 63 -22.60 9.58 -2.94
N VAL A 64 -21.64 10.49 -3.16
CA VAL A 64 -21.77 11.57 -4.15
C VAL A 64 -21.91 11.03 -5.56
N ALA A 65 -21.08 10.07 -5.96
CA ALA A 65 -21.12 9.45 -7.28
C ALA A 65 -22.47 8.76 -7.55
N ASN A 66 -22.99 7.99 -6.59
CA ASN A 66 -24.30 7.36 -6.70
C ASN A 66 -25.44 8.38 -6.80
N ARG A 67 -25.37 9.46 -6.02
CA ARG A 67 -26.35 10.55 -6.09
C ARG A 67 -26.34 11.22 -7.47
N LEU A 68 -25.16 11.54 -8.00
CA LEU A 68 -25.00 12.16 -9.31
C LEU A 68 -25.43 11.21 -10.45
N LYS A 69 -25.08 9.92 -10.37
CA LYS A 69 -25.55 8.89 -11.31
C LYS A 69 -27.07 8.78 -11.32
N SER A 70 -27.71 8.77 -10.14
CA SER A 70 -29.17 8.74 -10.02
C SER A 70 -29.81 10.01 -10.59
N GLN A 71 -29.22 11.19 -10.36
CA GLN A 71 -29.68 12.44 -10.98
C GLN A 71 -29.59 12.33 -12.50
N LEU A 72 -28.45 11.89 -13.03
CA LEU A 72 -28.24 11.76 -14.48
C LEU A 72 -29.26 10.81 -15.14
N GLY A 73 -29.57 9.68 -14.49
CA GLY A 73 -30.54 8.70 -14.99
C GLY A 73 -31.99 9.20 -15.01
N LYS A 74 -32.32 10.22 -14.22
CA LYS A 74 -33.64 10.86 -14.18
C LYS A 74 -33.76 12.04 -15.14
N MET A 75 -32.65 12.49 -15.73
CA MET A 75 -32.59 13.68 -16.57
C MET A 75 -32.75 13.34 -18.05
N GLN A 76 -33.62 14.09 -18.72
CA GLN A 76 -33.80 13.99 -20.16
C GLN A 76 -32.56 14.56 -20.88
N ASP A 77 -32.30 14.12 -22.11
CA ASP A 77 -31.11 14.58 -22.86
C ASP A 77 -31.08 16.09 -23.12
N LYS A 78 -32.26 16.73 -23.10
CA LYS A 78 -32.40 18.17 -23.30
C LYS A 78 -32.27 18.98 -22.01
N ASP A 79 -32.08 18.34 -20.86
CA ASP A 79 -31.94 19.05 -19.59
C ASP A 79 -30.62 19.85 -19.55
N PRO A 80 -30.67 21.19 -19.44
CA PRO A 80 -29.46 22.02 -19.43
C PRO A 80 -28.55 21.72 -18.24
N LYS A 81 -29.12 21.17 -17.15
CA LYS A 81 -28.39 20.76 -15.95
C LYS A 81 -27.62 19.45 -16.15
N LYS A 82 -27.92 18.66 -17.19
CA LYS A 82 -27.32 17.33 -17.41
C LYS A 82 -25.83 17.43 -17.68
N ALA A 83 -25.41 18.43 -18.45
CA ALA A 83 -24.00 18.75 -18.68
C ALA A 83 -23.27 19.08 -17.36
N SER A 84 -23.89 19.86 -16.48
CA SER A 84 -23.30 20.18 -15.17
C SER A 84 -23.14 18.96 -14.28
N VAL A 85 -24.10 18.03 -14.26
CA VAL A 85 -24.00 16.77 -13.50
C VAL A 85 -22.89 15.88 -14.05
N ARG A 86 -22.74 15.79 -15.38
CA ARG A 86 -21.61 15.07 -16.01
C ARG A 86 -20.26 15.70 -15.66
N GLN A 87 -20.18 17.03 -15.63
CA GLN A 87 -18.95 17.72 -15.24
C GLN A 87 -18.57 17.40 -13.80
N LYS A 88 -19.53 17.45 -12.86
CA LYS A 88 -19.27 17.09 -11.45
C LYS A 88 -18.77 15.66 -11.28
N LEU A 89 -19.29 14.72 -12.08
CA LEU A 89 -18.82 13.34 -12.12
C LEU A 89 -17.39 13.24 -12.67
N ALA A 90 -17.06 14.00 -13.72
CA ALA A 90 -15.71 14.08 -14.27
C ALA A 90 -14.71 14.67 -13.25
N ASP A 91 -15.10 15.74 -12.55
CA ASP A 91 -14.29 16.36 -11.51
C ASP A 91 -14.03 15.38 -10.35
N LEU A 92 -15.06 14.62 -9.93
CA LEU A 92 -14.93 13.60 -8.91
C LEU A 92 -13.97 12.48 -9.34
N ARG A 93 -14.04 12.05 -10.61
CA ARG A 93 -13.10 11.08 -11.19
C ARG A 93 -11.67 11.62 -11.20
N LYS A 94 -11.47 12.89 -11.58
CA LYS A 94 -10.15 13.53 -11.61
C LYS A 94 -9.54 13.61 -10.20
N LYS A 95 -10.31 14.08 -9.21
CA LYS A 95 -9.88 14.15 -7.81
C LYS A 95 -9.48 12.78 -7.24
N ARG A 96 -10.12 11.71 -7.72
CA ARG A 96 -9.76 10.34 -7.37
C ARG A 96 -8.44 9.91 -8.02
N GLU A 97 -8.25 10.18 -9.30
CA GLU A 97 -7.00 9.83 -9.99
C GLU A 97 -5.80 10.55 -9.37
N GLU A 98 -5.96 11.81 -8.96
CA GLU A 98 -4.94 12.58 -8.23
C GLU A 98 -4.58 11.96 -6.88
N ARG A 99 -5.56 11.36 -6.17
CA ARG A 99 -5.35 10.69 -4.87
C ARG A 99 -4.91 9.24 -5.00
N LYS A 100 -4.96 8.65 -6.20
CA LYS A 100 -4.72 7.22 -6.43
C LYS A 100 -3.31 6.79 -6.03
N SER A 101 -2.28 7.56 -6.41
CA SER A 101 -0.89 7.25 -6.06
C SER A 101 -0.67 7.29 -4.55
N HIS A 102 -1.24 8.29 -3.88
CA HIS A 102 -1.21 8.40 -2.41
C HIS A 102 -1.91 7.22 -1.74
N LEU A 103 -3.08 6.83 -2.25
CA LEU A 103 -3.82 5.68 -1.74
C LEU A 103 -3.08 4.35 -1.97
N ASP A 104 -2.48 4.16 -3.13
CA ASP A 104 -1.68 2.96 -3.45
C ASP A 104 -0.46 2.85 -2.51
N ALA A 105 0.18 3.98 -2.17
CA ALA A 105 1.25 4.02 -1.19
C ALA A 105 0.77 3.61 0.21
N LEU A 106 -0.35 4.17 0.69
CA LEU A 106 -0.94 3.83 1.99
C LEU A 106 -1.33 2.35 2.09
N LEU A 107 -1.92 1.78 1.03
CA LEU A 107 -2.30 0.36 1.01
C LEU A 107 -1.08 -0.57 0.98
N SER A 108 -0.02 -0.17 0.26
CA SER A 108 1.25 -0.88 0.26
C SER A 108 1.87 -0.88 1.67
N GLU A 109 1.90 0.29 2.33
CA GLU A 109 2.41 0.44 3.69
C GLU A 109 1.59 -0.37 4.70
N ALA A 110 0.27 -0.33 4.62
CA ALA A 110 -0.64 -1.14 5.45
C ALA A 110 -0.43 -2.65 5.24
N THR A 111 -0.19 -3.06 4.00
CA THR A 111 0.07 -4.47 3.65
C THR A 111 1.44 -4.92 4.18
N ALA A 112 2.45 -4.08 4.06
CA ALA A 112 3.78 -4.34 4.61
C ALA A 112 3.74 -4.44 6.14
N ALA A 113 2.98 -3.56 6.80
CA ALA A 113 2.76 -3.60 8.24
C ALA A 113 2.10 -4.91 8.71
N ASN A 114 1.17 -5.47 7.92
CA ASN A 114 0.50 -6.73 8.23
C ASN A 114 1.33 -8.00 7.94
N LYS A 115 2.28 -7.94 6.99
CA LYS A 115 3.03 -9.13 6.54
C LYS A 115 4.39 -9.31 7.21
N SER A 116 4.97 -8.26 7.78
CA SER A 116 6.30 -8.35 8.41
C SER A 116 6.20 -8.79 9.87
N PRO A 117 6.89 -9.86 10.31
CA PRO A 117 6.98 -10.25 11.72
C PRO A 117 7.60 -9.16 12.61
N LYS A 118 8.46 -8.30 12.05
CA LYS A 118 9.03 -7.12 12.72
C LYS A 118 8.03 -5.96 12.81
N ALA A 119 7.10 -5.83 11.85
CA ALA A 119 6.03 -4.83 11.89
C ALA A 119 4.84 -5.29 12.74
N ALA A 120 4.55 -6.60 12.79
CA ALA A 120 3.62 -7.21 13.73
C ALA A 120 4.06 -7.06 15.20
N ARG A 121 5.35 -6.82 15.45
CA ARG A 121 5.87 -6.39 16.77
C ARG A 121 5.68 -4.89 17.04
N LYS A 122 5.43 -4.07 16.02
CA LYS A 122 5.14 -2.62 16.13
C LYS A 122 3.64 -2.33 16.19
N LEU A 123 2.79 -3.18 15.63
CA LEU A 123 1.37 -3.24 15.92
C LEU A 123 1.24 -3.85 17.31
N GLN A 124 0.96 -3.03 18.31
CA GLN A 124 1.09 -3.41 19.72
C GLN A 124 -0.02 -4.39 20.14
N SER A 125 -1.07 -4.56 19.32
CA SER A 125 -2.14 -5.52 19.57
C SER A 125 -2.67 -6.21 18.30
N PRO A 126 -3.17 -7.45 18.40
CA PRO A 126 -3.90 -8.11 17.32
C PRO A 126 -5.18 -7.35 16.89
N GLU A 127 -5.69 -6.44 17.72
CA GLU A 127 -6.81 -5.57 17.39
C GLU A 127 -6.43 -4.52 16.34
N GLU A 128 -5.24 -3.90 16.45
CA GLU A 128 -4.73 -2.92 15.47
C GLU A 128 -4.53 -3.56 14.10
N ALA A 129 -3.95 -4.77 14.05
CA ALA A 129 -3.80 -5.53 12.80
C ALA A 129 -5.17 -5.87 12.17
N ALA A 130 -6.17 -6.22 12.97
CA ALA A 130 -7.52 -6.49 12.49
C ALA A 130 -8.21 -5.22 11.97
N SER A 131 -8.03 -4.07 12.63
CA SER A 131 -8.54 -2.77 12.17
C SER A 131 -7.91 -2.33 10.85
N LEU A 132 -6.58 -2.39 10.74
CA LEU A 132 -5.87 -2.06 9.48
C LEU A 132 -6.32 -2.94 8.32
N LYS A 133 -6.53 -4.24 8.57
CA LYS A 133 -7.07 -5.15 7.56
C LYS A 133 -8.49 -4.75 7.13
N LYS A 134 -9.38 -4.44 8.09
CA LYS A 134 -10.75 -3.97 7.78
C LYS A 134 -10.75 -2.67 6.97
N LEU A 135 -9.87 -1.73 7.30
CA LEU A 135 -9.73 -0.47 6.56
C LEU A 135 -9.24 -0.72 5.14
N THR A 136 -8.20 -1.54 4.98
CA THR A 136 -7.67 -1.95 3.67
C THR A 136 -8.76 -2.60 2.80
N ASP A 137 -9.54 -3.51 3.38
CA ASP A 137 -10.67 -4.16 2.69
C ASP A 137 -11.75 -3.14 2.29
N THR A 138 -12.09 -2.22 3.19
CA THR A 138 -13.10 -1.18 2.94
C THR A 138 -12.68 -0.25 1.81
N ILE A 139 -11.45 0.26 1.86
CA ILE A 139 -10.85 1.08 0.82
C ILE A 139 -10.88 0.35 -0.52
N THR A 140 -10.41 -0.90 -0.55
CA THR A 140 -10.34 -1.69 -1.78
C THR A 140 -11.73 -1.90 -2.40
N ARG A 141 -12.75 -2.22 -1.59
CA ARG A 141 -14.12 -2.39 -2.06
C ARG A 141 -14.74 -1.08 -2.53
N SER A 142 -14.59 0.01 -1.78
CA SER A 142 -15.12 1.33 -2.14
C SER A 142 -14.48 1.84 -3.43
N ARG A 143 -13.17 1.62 -3.59
CA ARG A 143 -12.42 1.92 -4.81
C ARG A 143 -12.99 1.18 -6.01
N ALA A 144 -13.20 -0.12 -5.91
CA ALA A 144 -13.74 -0.95 -7.00
C ALA A 144 -15.16 -0.51 -7.39
N ARG A 145 -16.02 -0.22 -6.42
CA ARG A 145 -17.39 0.28 -6.67
C ARG A 145 -17.39 1.64 -7.36
N LEU A 146 -16.49 2.55 -6.97
CA LEU A 146 -16.32 3.83 -7.66
C LEU A 146 -15.88 3.63 -9.12
N GLU A 147 -14.95 2.72 -9.39
CA GLU A 147 -14.55 2.38 -10.76
C GLU A 147 -15.71 1.83 -11.59
N GLU A 148 -16.53 0.97 -11.01
CA GLU A 148 -17.72 0.43 -11.66
C GLU A 148 -18.71 1.56 -12.02
N ILE A 149 -18.98 2.49 -11.10
CA ILE A 149 -19.83 3.66 -11.38
C ILE A 149 -19.27 4.45 -12.56
N PHE A 150 -17.97 4.74 -12.58
CA PHE A 150 -17.32 5.51 -13.65
C PHE A 150 -17.19 4.76 -14.98
N ARG A 151 -17.22 3.43 -14.98
CA ARG A 151 -17.18 2.63 -16.21
C ARG A 151 -18.52 2.60 -16.94
N HIS A 152 -19.62 2.69 -16.19
CA HIS A 152 -20.98 2.62 -16.73
C HIS A 152 -21.63 3.99 -16.98
N MET A 153 -20.84 5.06 -17.05
CA MET A 153 -21.28 6.43 -17.37
C MET A 153 -20.58 6.93 -18.62
#